data_AF-A0A9D4LVE2-F1
#
_entry.id   AF-A0A9D4LVE2-F1
#
_cell.length_a   1.000
_cell.length_b   1.000
_cell.length_c   1.000
_cell.angle_alpha   90.00
_cell.angle_beta   90.00
_cell.angle_gamma   90.00
#
_symmetry.space_group_name_H-M   'P 1'
#
loop_
_entity.id
_entity.type
_entity.pdbx_description
1 polymer ?
#
loop_
_entity_poly.entity_id
_entity_poly.type
_entity_poly.pdbx_seq_one_letter_code
_entity_poly.pdbx_strand_id
1 'polypeptide(L)'
;MGRGWDRVGAHTLGWNKESIAFAFMGNFTGKLPTDDALKALEEALVLGVKLGKLTPDFKLHGHRDARPTESPGQKLYDLICKHEHYEPL
;
A
#
# COMPACT_ATOMS: atom_id res chain seq x y z
N MET A 1 -4.70 12.38 -7.78
CA MET A 1 -6.05 11.90 -7.42
C MET A 1 -6.18 10.45 -7.88
N GLY A 2 -6.77 9.59 -7.06
CA GLY A 2 -6.97 8.15 -7.35
C GLY A 2 -8.43 7.80 -7.60
N ARG A 3 -8.77 6.50 -7.56
CA ARG A 3 -10.17 6.04 -7.72
C ARG A 3 -11.03 6.24 -6.46
N GLY A 4 -10.42 6.51 -5.32
CA GLY A 4 -11.10 6.68 -4.03
C GLY A 4 -11.43 5.35 -3.35
N TRP A 5 -12.12 5.44 -2.21
CA TRP A 5 -12.39 4.31 -1.32
C TRP A 5 -13.45 3.33 -1.84
N ASP A 6 -14.42 3.84 -2.59
CA ASP A 6 -15.66 3.11 -2.94
C ASP A 6 -15.69 2.60 -4.38
N ARG A 7 -14.55 2.60 -5.06
CA ARG A 7 -14.45 2.22 -6.48
C ARG A 7 -13.38 1.17 -6.68
N VAL A 8 -13.74 0.13 -7.43
CA VAL A 8 -12.83 -0.95 -7.82
C VAL A 8 -11.59 -0.39 -8.55
N GLY A 9 -10.42 -0.84 -8.10
CA GLY A 9 -9.12 -0.49 -8.64
C GLY A 9 -8.81 -1.09 -10.03
N ALA A 10 -7.67 -0.71 -10.60
CA ALA A 10 -7.03 -1.43 -11.70
C ALA A 10 -5.50 -1.43 -11.48
N HIS A 11 -5.09 -1.70 -10.25
CA HIS A 11 -3.71 -1.62 -9.79
C HIS A 11 -3.05 -2.99 -9.69
N THR A 12 -3.78 -4.03 -9.29
CA THR A 12 -3.22 -5.37 -9.04
C THR A 12 -4.22 -6.42 -9.52
N LEU A 13 -3.89 -7.13 -10.61
CA LEU A 13 -4.76 -8.17 -11.16
C LEU A 13 -4.99 -9.27 -10.10
N GLY A 14 -6.24 -9.62 -9.85
CA GLY A 14 -6.65 -10.53 -8.77
C GLY A 14 -7.09 -9.83 -7.48
N TRP A 15 -6.61 -8.61 -7.21
CA TRP A 15 -6.82 -7.93 -5.92
C TRP A 15 -7.65 -6.64 -6.02
N ASN A 16 -7.97 -6.18 -7.23
CA ASN A 16 -8.65 -4.90 -7.48
C ASN A 16 -10.01 -4.72 -6.77
N LYS A 17 -10.70 -5.81 -6.43
CA LYS A 17 -12.01 -5.79 -5.76
C LYS A 17 -11.93 -5.95 -4.24
N GLU A 18 -10.79 -6.43 -3.74
CA GLU A 18 -10.62 -6.88 -2.35
C GLU A 18 -9.61 -6.01 -1.59
N SER A 19 -8.96 -5.07 -2.27
CA SER A 19 -7.92 -4.23 -1.68
C SER A 19 -8.03 -2.77 -2.12
N ILE A 20 -7.42 -1.90 -1.32
CA ILE A 20 -7.21 -0.48 -1.64
C ILE A 20 -5.71 -0.28 -1.87
N ALA A 21 -5.35 0.29 -3.01
CA ALA A 21 -3.95 0.58 -3.33
C ALA A 21 -3.59 2.04 -3.07
N PHE A 22 -2.47 2.22 -2.37
CA PHE A 22 -1.79 3.50 -2.21
C PHE A 22 -0.52 3.50 -3.06
N ALA A 23 -0.36 4.53 -3.88
CA ALA A 23 0.82 4.69 -4.73
C ALA A 23 1.63 5.91 -4.26
N PHE A 24 2.91 5.69 -3.98
CA PHE A 24 3.86 6.76 -3.73
C PHE A 24 4.37 7.31 -5.06
N MET A 25 4.30 8.63 -5.26
CA MET A 25 4.85 9.25 -6.46
C MET A 25 6.37 9.34 -6.37
N GLY A 26 7.09 8.55 -7.16
CA GLY A 26 8.55 8.56 -7.23
C GLY A 26 9.16 7.20 -7.56
N ASN A 27 10.49 7.10 -7.45
CA ASN A 27 11.24 5.85 -7.54
C ASN A 27 11.98 5.61 -6.20
N PHE A 28 11.61 4.52 -5.53
CA PHE A 28 12.09 4.17 -4.19
C PHE A 28 12.97 2.92 -4.19
N THR A 29 13.63 2.65 -5.30
CA THR A 29 14.60 1.54 -5.39
C THR A 29 15.83 1.82 -4.53
N GLY A 30 16.36 3.04 -4.57
CA GLY A 30 17.58 3.45 -3.84
C GLY A 30 17.37 4.38 -2.65
N LYS A 31 16.15 4.89 -2.44
CA LYS A 31 15.83 5.86 -1.38
C LYS A 31 14.42 5.64 -0.85
N LEU A 32 14.15 6.12 0.36
CA LEU A 32 12.80 6.11 0.92
C LEU A 32 11.97 7.30 0.40
N PRO A 33 10.63 7.21 0.48
CA PRO A 33 9.77 8.39 0.42
C PRO A 33 10.10 9.40 1.53
N THR A 34 9.59 10.61 1.40
CA THR A 34 9.70 11.62 2.47
C THR A 34 8.91 11.17 3.70
N ASP A 35 9.32 11.63 4.89
CA ASP A 35 8.63 11.34 6.14
C ASP A 35 7.16 11.80 6.08
N ASP A 36 6.88 12.94 5.45
CA ASP A 36 5.51 13.41 5.23
C ASP A 36 4.67 12.43 4.38
N ALA A 37 5.27 11.79 3.38
CA ALA A 37 4.56 10.83 2.55
C ALA A 37 4.28 9.52 3.31
N LEU A 38 5.22 9.08 4.15
CA LEU A 38 5.04 7.91 5.01
C LEU A 38 3.96 8.19 6.07
N LYS A 39 4.00 9.36 6.71
CA LYS A 39 2.98 9.80 7.65
C LYS A 39 1.59 9.88 7.01
N ALA A 40 1.51 10.39 5.78
CA ALA A 40 0.25 10.43 5.04
C ALA A 40 -0.32 9.03 4.77
N LEU A 41 0.54 8.02 4.54
CA LEU A 41 0.09 6.63 4.44
C LEU A 41 -0.48 6.14 5.78
N GLU A 42 0.22 6.34 6.88
CA GLU A 42 -0.23 5.92 8.21
C GLU A 42 -1.59 6.56 8.57
N GLU A 43 -1.74 7.87 8.36
CA GLU A 43 -3.00 8.58 8.56
C GLU A 43 -4.12 8.03 7.67
N ALA A 44 -3.80 7.70 6.41
CA ALA A 44 -4.77 7.11 5.49
C ALA A 44 -5.21 5.70 5.91
N LEU A 45 -4.29 4.87 6.43
CA LEU A 45 -4.61 3.54 6.96
C LEU A 45 -5.52 3.65 8.19
N VAL A 46 -5.18 4.52 9.16
CA VAL A 46 -6.00 4.78 10.34
C VAL A 46 -7.39 5.28 9.96
N LEU A 47 -7.46 6.21 9.00
CA LEU A 47 -8.75 6.71 8.51
C LEU A 47 -9.53 5.61 7.79
N GLY A 48 -8.86 4.79 6.97
CA GLY A 48 -9.48 3.65 6.28
C GLY A 48 -10.15 2.68 7.24
N VAL A 49 -9.49 2.36 8.37
CA VAL A 49 -10.09 1.53 9.44
C VAL A 49 -11.27 2.24 10.10
N LYS A 50 -11.12 3.52 10.48
CA LYS A 50 -12.21 4.31 11.11
C LYS A 50 -13.45 4.43 10.23
N LEU A 51 -13.27 4.53 8.92
CA LEU A 51 -14.35 4.62 7.93
C LEU A 51 -14.93 3.25 7.52
N GLY A 52 -14.41 2.15 8.08
CA GLY A 52 -14.80 0.78 7.70
C GLY A 52 -14.42 0.40 6.27
N LYS A 53 -13.45 1.09 5.67
CA LYS A 53 -12.92 0.79 4.32
C LYS A 53 -11.81 -0.26 4.37
N LEU A 54 -11.10 -0.34 5.49
CA LEU A 54 -10.16 -1.39 5.82
C LEU A 54 -10.67 -2.13 7.05
N THR A 55 -10.45 -3.44 7.10
CA THR A 55 -10.67 -4.18 8.34
C THR A 55 -9.59 -3.82 9.37
N PRO A 56 -9.86 -3.89 10.68
CA PRO A 56 -8.83 -3.61 11.69
C PRO A 56 -7.60 -4.53 11.60
N ASP A 57 -7.75 -5.72 11.01
CA ASP A 57 -6.73 -6.75 10.80
C ASP A 57 -6.23 -6.80 9.33
N PHE A 58 -6.39 -5.70 8.59
CA PHE A 58 -5.97 -5.62 7.19
C PHE A 58 -4.52 -6.08 7.02
N LYS A 59 -4.22 -6.59 5.82
CA LYS A 59 -2.88 -7.01 5.43
C LYS A 59 -2.25 -6.00 4.50
N LEU A 60 -1.01 -5.64 4.79
CA LEU A 60 -0.22 -4.70 4.01
C LEU A 60 0.78 -5.46 3.14
N HIS A 61 0.75 -5.22 1.84
CA HIS A 61 1.63 -5.89 0.89
C HIS A 61 2.26 -4.89 -0.09
N GLY A 62 3.44 -5.22 -0.59
CA GLY A 62 4.02 -4.58 -1.76
C GLY A 62 3.34 -5.08 -3.05
N HIS A 63 3.33 -4.25 -4.09
CA HIS A 63 2.77 -4.68 -5.38
C HIS A 63 3.50 -5.94 -5.94
N ARG A 64 4.80 -6.06 -5.67
CA ARG A 64 5.61 -7.23 -6.02
C ARG A 64 5.19 -8.55 -5.38
N ASP A 65 4.45 -8.51 -4.27
CA ASP A 65 4.02 -9.74 -3.58
C ASP A 65 2.93 -10.46 -4.37
N ALA A 66 2.11 -9.69 -5.09
CA ALA A 66 1.01 -10.22 -5.90
C ALA A 66 1.39 -10.40 -7.38
N ARG A 67 2.42 -9.70 -7.88
CA ARG A 67 2.75 -9.62 -9.31
C ARG A 67 4.26 -9.55 -9.53
N PRO A 68 4.81 -10.10 -10.62
CA PRO A 68 6.23 -9.99 -10.94
C PRO A 68 6.58 -8.57 -11.40
N THR A 69 6.78 -7.66 -10.45
CA THR A 69 7.09 -6.24 -10.69
C THR A 69 8.14 -5.74 -9.71
N GLU A 70 8.86 -4.68 -10.07
CA GLU A 70 9.78 -3.99 -9.15
C GLU A 70 9.06 -3.05 -8.17
N SER A 71 7.78 -2.76 -8.35
CA SER A 71 7.03 -1.88 -7.44
C SER A 71 6.84 -2.56 -6.07
N PRO A 72 6.99 -1.86 -4.94
CA PRO A 72 7.08 -0.40 -4.77
C PRO A 72 8.50 0.18 -4.77
N GLY A 73 9.50 -0.58 -5.22
CA GLY A 73 10.93 -0.27 -5.13
C GLY A 73 11.54 -0.83 -3.85
N GLN A 74 12.81 -1.26 -3.92
CA GLN A 74 13.44 -2.05 -2.86
C GLN A 74 13.41 -1.39 -1.48
N LYS A 75 13.80 -0.12 -1.34
CA LYS A 75 13.85 0.54 -0.03
C LYS A 75 12.48 0.70 0.60
N LEU A 76 11.47 1.03 -0.20
CA LEU A 76 10.09 1.13 0.29
C LEU A 76 9.52 -0.26 0.63
N TYR A 77 9.86 -1.28 -0.16
CA TYR A 77 9.47 -2.65 0.13
C TYR A 77 10.08 -3.17 1.45
N ASP A 78 11.38 -2.92 1.69
CA ASP A 78 12.04 -3.28 2.95
C ASP A 78 11.39 -2.65 4.18
N LEU A 79 10.78 -1.46 4.03
CA LEU A 79 10.01 -0.80 5.09
C LEU A 79 8.64 -1.48 5.28
N ILE A 80 7.93 -1.77 4.18
CA ILE A 80 6.64 -2.44 4.21
C ILE A 80 6.76 -3.82 4.88
N CYS A 81 7.78 -4.61 4.57
CA CYS A 81 8.00 -5.93 5.17
C CYS A 81 8.22 -5.91 6.69
N LYS A 82 8.55 -4.75 7.27
CA LYS A 82 8.74 -4.58 8.72
C LYS A 82 7.49 -4.05 9.43
N HIS A 83 6.46 -3.68 8.68
CA HIS A 83 5.22 -3.17 9.23
C HIS A 83 4.44 -4.28 9.94
N GLU A 84 3.76 -3.99 11.05
CA GLU A 84 3.08 -5.00 11.86
C GLU A 84 1.94 -5.74 11.11
N HIS A 85 1.30 -5.04 10.17
CA HIS A 85 0.25 -5.58 9.30
C HIS A 85 0.78 -6.33 8.07
N TYR A 86 2.11 -6.44 7.90
CA TYR A 86 2.68 -7.19 6.79
C TYR A 86 2.59 -8.69 7.03
N GLU A 87 2.18 -9.43 6.00
CA GLU A 87 2.20 -10.88 5.97
C GLU A 87 2.68 -11.34 4.59
N PRO A 88 3.49 -12.42 4.48
CA PRO A 88 3.85 -12.98 3.18
C PRO A 88 2.60 -13.50 2.45
N LEU A 89 2.51 -13.21 1.14
CA LEU A 89 1.52 -13.81 0.23
C LEU A 89 1.96 -15.19 -0.28
#